data_AF-A0A1B0BA52-F1
#
_entry.id   AF-A0A1B0BA52-F1
#
_cell.length_a   1.000
_cell.length_b   1.000
_cell.length_c   1.000
_cell.angle_alpha   90.00
_cell.angle_beta   90.00
_cell.angle_gamma   90.00
#
_symmetry.space_group_name_H-M   'P 1'
#
loop_
_entity.id
_entity.type
_entity.pdbx_description
1 polymer ?
#
loop_
_entity_poly.entity_id
_entity_poly.type
_entity_poly.pdbx_seq_one_letter_code
_entity_poly.pdbx_strand_id
1 'polypeptide(L)'
;MVSRGLKEYLQIDLLQVHVITSVRTQGRFGKGQGQEYTEAYVVEYWRPGMEKWKRWKTFQGKEILPGNINTYSEVENILQPIIFASKVRIYPYSQYDRTVCLRAEIVGCPWEDGIISYSIPKGVQRGIEIDLSDKSYDGHEEDERYVEGLGQLVDGQKGKDNFRLDQGFGKV
;
A
#
# COMPACT_ATOMS: atom_id res chain seq x y z
N MET A 1 22.14 -8.56 3.13
CA MET A 1 21.64 -8.97 4.47
C MET A 1 20.59 -7.95 4.88
N VAL A 2 19.44 -8.38 5.36
CA VAL A 2 18.32 -7.49 5.67
C VAL A 2 18.19 -7.31 7.17
N SER A 3 17.90 -6.09 7.59
CA SER A 3 17.77 -5.66 8.99
C SER A 3 16.56 -4.74 9.17
N ARG A 4 16.35 -4.25 10.40
CA ARG A 4 15.31 -3.25 10.72
C ARG A 4 15.47 -1.93 9.97
N GLY A 5 16.64 -1.67 9.39
CA GLY A 5 16.98 -0.39 8.76
C GLY A 5 16.38 -0.14 7.37
N LEU A 6 15.64 -1.09 6.78
CA LEU A 6 14.96 -0.97 5.48
C LEU A 6 15.86 -0.35 4.37
N LYS A 7 17.06 -0.89 4.19
CA LYS A 7 18.03 -0.38 3.20
C LYS A 7 17.91 -1.06 1.84
N GLU A 8 17.70 -2.37 1.85
CA GLU A 8 17.61 -3.20 0.65
C GLU A 8 16.17 -3.25 0.14
N TYR A 9 15.97 -3.14 -1.18
CA TYR A 9 14.64 -3.23 -1.79
C TYR A 9 14.67 -3.89 -3.16
N LEU A 10 13.53 -4.47 -3.54
CA LEU A 10 13.19 -4.80 -4.93
C LEU A 10 12.32 -3.67 -5.48
N GLN A 11 12.74 -3.05 -6.58
CA GLN A 11 11.94 -2.03 -7.28
C GLN A 11 11.33 -2.61 -8.55
N ILE A 12 10.05 -2.34 -8.76
CA ILE A 12 9.26 -2.77 -9.92
C ILE A 12 8.73 -1.51 -10.59
N ASP A 13 9.03 -1.34 -11.88
CA ASP A 13 8.50 -0.28 -12.73
C ASP A 13 7.42 -0.87 -13.63
N LEU A 14 6.18 -0.44 -13.44
CA LEU A 14 5.01 -0.89 -14.19
C LEU A 14 4.81 -0.09 -15.49
N LEU A 15 5.69 0.88 -15.77
CA LEU A 15 5.72 1.76 -16.95
C LEU A 15 4.54 2.75 -17.07
N GLN A 16 3.37 2.38 -16.56
CA GLN A 16 2.16 3.19 -16.49
C GLN A 16 1.53 3.08 -15.11
N VAL A 17 0.64 4.02 -14.76
CA VAL A 17 -0.07 3.99 -13.48
C VAL A 17 -1.04 2.81 -13.47
N HIS A 18 -0.99 2.04 -12.39
CA HIS A 18 -1.90 0.94 -12.11
C HIS A 18 -2.60 1.16 -10.78
N VAL A 19 -3.79 0.59 -10.67
CA VAL A 19 -4.46 0.35 -9.39
C VAL A 19 -3.97 -0.97 -8.85
N ILE A 20 -3.21 -0.93 -7.77
CA ILE A 20 -2.61 -2.10 -7.13
C ILE A 20 -3.46 -2.47 -5.92
N THR A 21 -3.98 -3.69 -5.92
CA THR A 21 -4.91 -4.20 -4.92
C THR A 21 -4.31 -5.26 -4.01
N SER A 22 -3.27 -5.98 -4.46
CA SER A 22 -2.53 -6.91 -3.61
C SER A 22 -1.08 -7.10 -4.05
N VAL A 23 -0.27 -7.59 -3.11
CA VAL A 23 1.11 -8.05 -3.36
C VAL A 23 1.21 -9.50 -2.91
N ARG A 24 1.75 -10.35 -3.78
CA ARG A 24 2.07 -11.75 -3.42
C ARG A 24 3.56 -11.92 -3.28
N THR A 25 3.98 -12.67 -2.27
CA THR A 25 5.40 -12.97 -2.02
C THR A 25 5.66 -14.46 -1.89
N GLN A 26 6.86 -14.88 -2.28
CA GLN A 26 7.33 -16.26 -2.15
C GLN A 26 8.84 -16.29 -1.84
N GLY A 27 9.28 -17.29 -1.08
CA GLY A 27 10.71 -17.50 -0.80
C GLY A 27 11.47 -18.18 -1.94
N ARG A 28 12.76 -18.49 -1.72
CA ARG A 28 13.57 -19.28 -2.65
C ARG A 28 13.35 -20.77 -2.40
N PHE A 29 12.53 -21.43 -3.20
CA PHE A 29 12.33 -22.88 -3.07
C PHE A 29 13.58 -23.68 -3.47
N GLY A 30 14.22 -23.33 -4.61
CA GLY A 30 15.47 -23.94 -5.05
C GLY A 30 15.43 -25.47 -5.16
N LYS A 31 14.32 -26.05 -5.66
CA LYS A 31 14.09 -27.51 -5.71
C LYS A 31 14.24 -28.21 -4.34
N GLY A 32 13.87 -27.53 -3.26
CA GLY A 32 13.98 -28.01 -1.88
C GLY A 32 15.33 -27.73 -1.20
N GLN A 33 16.31 -27.18 -1.92
CA GLN A 33 17.59 -26.76 -1.32
C GLN A 33 17.57 -25.32 -0.80
N GLY A 34 16.53 -24.55 -1.14
CA GLY A 34 16.40 -23.18 -0.68
C GLY A 34 15.88 -23.07 0.75
N GLN A 35 16.46 -22.15 1.51
CA GLN A 35 16.17 -21.92 2.93
C GLN A 35 15.78 -20.46 3.23
N GLU A 36 15.90 -19.58 2.23
CA GLU A 36 15.77 -18.14 2.38
C GLU A 36 14.40 -17.66 1.92
N TYR A 37 13.75 -16.87 2.77
CA TYR A 37 12.46 -16.23 2.52
C TYR A 37 12.35 -14.94 3.34
N THR A 38 11.43 -14.07 2.95
CA THR A 38 11.16 -12.80 3.61
C THR A 38 9.97 -12.95 4.55
N GLU A 39 10.19 -12.80 5.86
CA GLU A 39 9.16 -12.98 6.91
C GLU A 39 8.18 -11.83 7.02
N ALA A 40 8.61 -10.64 6.63
CA ALA A 40 7.81 -9.44 6.63
C ALA A 40 8.41 -8.43 5.67
N TYR A 41 7.62 -7.47 5.22
CA TYR A 41 8.08 -6.44 4.31
C TYR A 41 7.28 -5.14 4.46
N VAL A 42 7.86 -4.07 3.94
CA VAL A 42 7.23 -2.76 3.81
C VAL A 42 7.12 -2.42 2.32
N VAL A 43 6.04 -1.75 1.95
CA VAL A 43 5.82 -1.28 0.57
C VAL A 43 5.96 0.22 0.52
N GLU A 44 6.75 0.71 -0.42
CA GLU A 44 6.72 2.11 -0.84
C GLU A 44 6.27 2.19 -2.30
N TYR A 45 5.60 3.26 -2.66
CA TYR A 45 5.06 3.45 -3.99
C TYR A 45 5.26 4.87 -4.47
N TRP A 46 5.18 5.04 -5.78
CA TRP A 46 5.36 6.32 -6.44
C TRP A 46 4.58 6.36 -7.77
N ARG A 47 4.03 7.54 -8.08
CA ARG A 47 3.45 7.85 -9.39
C ARG A 47 3.91 9.23 -9.87
N PRO A 48 3.81 9.52 -11.18
CA PRO A 48 4.08 10.85 -11.71
C PRO A 48 3.26 11.92 -10.96
N GLY A 49 3.90 13.05 -10.65
CA GLY A 49 3.34 14.11 -9.81
C GLY A 49 3.76 14.03 -8.34
N MET A 50 4.24 12.89 -7.84
CA MET A 50 4.77 12.80 -6.48
C MET A 50 6.23 13.26 -6.38
N GLU A 51 6.53 14.13 -5.42
CA GLU A 51 7.91 14.56 -5.15
C GLU A 51 8.78 13.46 -4.55
N LYS A 52 8.18 12.58 -3.74
CA LYS A 52 8.87 11.55 -2.95
C LYS A 52 8.09 10.25 -2.98
N TRP A 53 8.79 9.15 -2.73
CA TRP A 53 8.16 7.86 -2.46
C TRP A 53 7.26 7.96 -1.22
N LYS A 54 6.09 7.36 -1.28
CA LYS A 54 5.18 7.24 -0.14
C LYS A 54 5.21 5.84 0.42
N ARG A 55 5.24 5.75 1.74
CA ARG A 55 5.13 4.49 2.46
C ARG A 55 3.68 4.10 2.59
N TRP A 56 3.37 2.87 2.20
CA TRP A 56 2.05 2.32 2.39
C TRP A 56 1.81 1.95 3.85
N LYS A 57 0.60 2.23 4.33
CA LYS A 57 0.12 1.89 5.67
C LYS A 57 -1.36 1.56 5.61
N THR A 58 -1.81 0.65 6.47
CA THR A 58 -3.25 0.42 6.65
C THR A 58 -3.94 1.68 7.18
N PHE A 59 -5.27 1.70 7.14
CA PHE A 59 -6.08 2.72 7.82
C PHE A 59 -5.78 2.85 9.33
N GLN A 60 -5.22 1.82 9.96
CA GLN A 60 -4.80 1.80 11.36
C GLN A 60 -3.33 2.25 11.55
N GLY A 61 -2.64 2.65 10.48
CA GLY A 61 -1.24 3.07 10.52
C GLY A 61 -0.22 1.92 10.54
N LYS A 62 -0.62 0.68 10.26
CA LYS A 62 0.32 -0.46 10.22
C LYS A 62 1.04 -0.50 8.87
N GLU A 63 2.38 -0.43 8.91
CA GLU A 63 3.24 -0.42 7.71
C GLU A 63 3.85 -1.78 7.37
N ILE A 64 4.03 -2.64 8.37
CA ILE A 64 4.69 -3.94 8.20
C ILE A 64 3.68 -4.99 7.77
N LEU A 65 3.85 -5.53 6.58
CA LEU A 65 3.08 -6.62 6.03
C LEU A 65 3.73 -7.96 6.39
N PRO A 66 2.95 -8.97 6.81
CA PRO A 66 3.46 -10.32 7.02
C PRO A 66 3.87 -10.93 5.66
N GLY A 67 5.04 -11.57 5.62
CA GLY A 67 5.56 -12.26 4.46
C GLY A 67 5.42 -13.78 4.60
N ASN A 68 6.41 -14.50 4.09
CA ASN A 68 6.41 -15.96 4.05
C ASN A 68 6.90 -16.58 5.36
N ILE A 69 6.42 -17.78 5.67
CA ILE A 69 6.90 -18.62 6.78
C ILE A 69 7.74 -19.82 6.30
N ASN A 70 7.85 -19.99 4.98
CA ASN A 70 8.59 -21.07 4.33
C ASN A 70 9.01 -20.62 2.92
N THR A 71 9.69 -21.50 2.18
CA THR A 71 10.28 -21.15 0.88
C THR A 71 9.39 -21.41 -0.34
N TYR A 72 8.22 -22.03 -0.17
CA TYR A 72 7.40 -22.55 -1.27
C TYR A 72 5.94 -22.11 -1.26
N SER A 73 5.36 -21.76 -0.12
CA SER A 73 4.01 -21.22 -0.03
C SER A 73 4.00 -19.76 -0.46
N GLU A 74 3.06 -19.40 -1.32
CA GLU A 74 2.76 -18.01 -1.61
C GLU A 74 1.98 -17.38 -0.45
N VAL A 75 2.23 -16.09 -0.21
CA VAL A 75 1.48 -15.28 0.75
C VAL A 75 0.97 -14.06 0.01
N GLU A 76 -0.34 -13.83 0.06
CA GLU A 76 -1.00 -12.67 -0.54
C GLU A 76 -1.42 -11.68 0.55
N ASN A 77 -1.01 -10.41 0.39
CA ASN A 77 -1.50 -9.32 1.20
C ASN A 77 -2.39 -8.41 0.36
N ILE A 78 -3.67 -8.36 0.70
CA ILE A 78 -4.62 -7.38 0.15
C ILE A 78 -4.29 -6.01 0.73
N LEU A 79 -4.07 -5.03 -0.15
CA LEU A 79 -3.73 -3.67 0.21
C LEU A 79 -5.03 -2.90 0.46
N GLN A 80 -5.25 -2.55 1.71
CA GLN A 80 -6.34 -1.69 2.14
C GLN A 80 -5.76 -0.53 2.99
N PRO A 81 -5.63 0.68 2.45
CA PRO A 81 -6.15 1.15 1.14
C PRO A 81 -5.38 0.62 -0.07
N ILE A 82 -6.02 0.62 -1.24
CA ILE A 82 -5.39 0.30 -2.53
C ILE A 82 -4.38 1.39 -2.91
N ILE A 83 -3.48 1.10 -3.86
CA ILE A 83 -2.40 2.00 -4.24
C ILE A 83 -2.54 2.40 -5.72
N PHE A 84 -2.38 3.69 -6.01
CA PHE A 84 -2.22 4.21 -7.37
C PHE A 84 -0.74 4.49 -7.64
N ALA A 85 -0.08 3.62 -8.42
CA ALA A 85 1.36 3.71 -8.63
C ALA A 85 1.81 3.27 -10.01
N SER A 86 2.88 3.92 -10.50
CA SER A 86 3.67 3.44 -11.63
C SER A 86 4.90 2.64 -11.19
N LYS A 87 5.37 2.88 -9.96
CA LYS A 87 6.55 2.23 -9.41
C LYS A 87 6.29 1.77 -7.98
N VAL A 88 6.79 0.58 -7.65
CA VAL A 88 6.65 -0.04 -6.34
C VAL A 88 8.01 -0.49 -5.84
N ARG A 89 8.28 -0.28 -4.56
CA ARG A 89 9.42 -0.86 -3.86
C ARG A 89 8.92 -1.76 -2.75
N ILE A 90 9.45 -2.98 -2.74
CA ILE A 90 9.25 -3.93 -1.66
C ILE A 90 10.55 -3.98 -0.86
N TYR A 91 10.47 -3.56 0.40
CA TYR A 91 11.57 -3.59 1.35
C TYR A 91 11.40 -4.80 2.26
N PRO A 92 12.19 -5.87 2.09
CA PRO A 92 12.21 -6.95 3.05
C PRO A 92 12.54 -6.40 4.45
N TYR A 93 11.86 -6.92 5.46
CA TYR A 93 12.03 -6.55 6.86
C TYR A 93 12.27 -7.81 7.71
N SER A 94 13.22 -7.70 8.63
CA SER A 94 13.50 -8.72 9.63
C SER A 94 13.90 -8.07 10.94
N GLN A 95 13.48 -8.67 12.07
CA GLN A 95 13.85 -8.18 13.40
C GLN A 95 15.33 -8.40 13.71
N TYR A 96 15.95 -9.40 13.08
CA TYR A 96 17.35 -9.78 13.22
C TYR A 96 18.02 -9.85 11.84
N ASP A 97 19.33 -9.66 11.81
CA ASP A 97 20.10 -9.71 10.57
C ASP A 97 20.06 -11.11 9.97
N ARG A 98 19.51 -11.22 8.75
CA ARG A 98 19.47 -12.49 8.02
C ARG A 98 19.56 -12.29 6.52
N THR A 99 19.97 -13.35 5.84
CA THR A 99 19.85 -13.46 4.38
C THR A 99 18.41 -13.83 4.05
N VAL A 100 17.82 -13.10 3.10
CA VAL A 100 16.46 -13.34 2.62
C VAL A 100 16.49 -13.42 1.09
N CYS A 101 15.49 -14.11 0.54
CA CYS A 101 15.18 -14.07 -0.88
C CYS A 101 13.70 -13.77 -1.03
N LEU A 102 13.38 -13.00 -2.07
CA LEU A 102 12.03 -12.57 -2.37
C LEU A 102 11.74 -12.85 -3.84
N ARG A 103 10.63 -13.54 -4.10
CA ARG A 103 9.90 -13.49 -5.35
C ARG A 103 8.61 -12.74 -5.07
N ALA A 104 8.22 -11.85 -5.96
CA ALA A 104 7.05 -11.01 -5.76
C ALA A 104 6.21 -10.93 -7.04
N GLU A 105 4.90 -10.80 -6.85
CA GLU A 105 3.92 -10.51 -7.88
C GLU A 105 3.11 -9.29 -7.43
N ILE A 106 2.85 -8.35 -8.35
CA ILE A 106 1.99 -7.19 -8.11
C ILE A 106 0.66 -7.47 -8.80
N VAL A 107 -0.43 -7.46 -8.03
CA VAL A 107 -1.77 -7.73 -8.56
C VAL A 107 -2.56 -6.43 -8.62
N GLY A 108 -3.18 -6.19 -9.77
CA GLY A 108 -3.91 -4.97 -10.04
C GLY A 108 -4.42 -4.88 -11.46
N CYS A 109 -4.81 -3.68 -11.88
CA CYS A 109 -5.20 -3.36 -13.25
C CYS A 109 -4.66 -1.99 -13.68
N PRO A 110 -4.56 -1.71 -14.99
CA PRO A 110 -4.23 -0.37 -15.48
C PRO A 110 -5.18 0.69 -14.95
N TRP A 111 -4.65 1.89 -14.64
CA TRP A 111 -5.49 3.03 -14.25
C TRP A 111 -5.96 3.79 -15.50
N GLU A 112 -7.19 3.52 -15.92
CA GLU A 112 -7.75 4.08 -17.16
C GLU A 112 -8.53 5.39 -16.97
N ASP A 113 -8.95 5.71 -15.74
CA ASP A 113 -9.77 6.89 -15.44
C ASP A 113 -8.99 8.22 -15.66
N GLY A 114 -7.67 8.15 -15.69
CA GLY A 114 -6.80 9.29 -16.04
C GLY A 114 -6.72 10.40 -14.99
N ILE A 115 -7.38 10.25 -13.84
CA ILE A 115 -7.27 11.20 -12.73
C ILE A 115 -5.85 11.14 -12.16
N ILE A 116 -5.15 12.28 -12.21
CA ILE A 116 -3.76 12.41 -11.71
C ILE A 116 -3.76 12.75 -10.22
N SER A 117 -4.64 13.68 -9.83
CA SER A 117 -4.87 14.14 -8.46
C SER A 117 -6.19 14.91 -8.36
N TYR A 118 -6.78 14.99 -7.17
CA TYR A 118 -7.84 15.93 -6.85
C TYR A 118 -7.48 16.80 -5.64
N SER A 119 -8.17 17.93 -5.50
CA SER A 119 -8.05 18.81 -4.34
C SER A 119 -9.43 19.09 -3.74
N ILE A 120 -9.63 18.77 -2.47
CA ILE A 120 -10.92 18.84 -1.78
C ILE A 120 -10.80 19.53 -0.41
N PRO A 121 -11.87 20.14 0.12
CA PRO A 121 -11.91 20.53 1.53
C PRO A 121 -11.74 19.32 2.44
N LYS A 122 -11.20 19.53 3.65
CA LYS A 122 -11.14 18.48 4.68
C LYS A 122 -12.55 18.01 5.06
N GLY A 123 -12.68 16.70 5.25
CA GLY A 123 -13.94 16.09 5.64
C GLY A 123 -14.37 16.51 7.05
N VAL A 124 -15.67 16.45 7.32
CA VAL A 124 -16.23 16.84 8.60
C VAL A 124 -16.07 15.71 9.61
N GLN A 125 -15.52 16.04 10.78
CA GLN A 125 -15.51 15.16 11.95
C GLN A 125 -16.58 15.63 12.95
N ARG A 126 -17.54 14.77 13.30
CA ARG A 126 -18.60 15.02 14.29
C ARG A 126 -18.45 14.05 15.46
N GLY A 127 -17.84 14.52 16.54
CA GLY A 127 -17.59 13.70 17.73
C GLY A 127 -16.59 12.57 17.46
N ILE A 128 -16.68 11.49 18.25
CA ILE A 128 -15.81 10.31 18.12
C ILE A 128 -16.38 9.32 17.08
N GLU A 129 -17.68 9.39 16.80
CA GLU A 129 -18.39 8.36 16.04
C GLU A 129 -18.40 8.60 14.53
N ILE A 130 -18.29 9.85 14.07
CA ILE A 130 -18.44 10.20 12.65
C ILE A 130 -17.19 10.96 12.19
N ASP A 131 -16.47 10.35 11.26
CA ASP A 131 -15.32 10.93 10.60
C ASP A 131 -15.44 10.71 9.09
N LEU A 132 -15.71 11.79 8.36
CA LEU A 132 -15.90 11.78 6.91
C LEU A 132 -14.66 12.32 6.17
N SER A 133 -13.50 12.33 6.81
CA SER A 133 -12.24 12.66 6.16
C SER A 133 -11.76 11.53 5.25
N ASP A 134 -11.05 11.90 4.19
CA ASP A 134 -10.43 10.95 3.27
C ASP A 134 -9.22 10.27 3.95
N LYS A 135 -9.44 9.07 4.47
CA LYS A 135 -8.47 8.33 5.29
C LYS A 135 -7.32 7.73 4.50
N SER A 136 -7.48 7.59 3.19
CA SER A 136 -6.43 7.08 2.30
C SER A 136 -5.72 8.16 1.52
N TYR A 137 -6.05 9.43 1.75
CA TYR A 137 -5.54 10.52 0.96
C TYR A 137 -4.00 10.55 0.98
N ASP A 138 -3.42 10.48 -0.21
CA ASP A 138 -1.99 10.38 -0.39
C ASP A 138 -1.37 11.63 -1.03
N GLY A 139 -2.02 12.78 -0.90
CA GLY A 139 -1.47 14.09 -1.24
C GLY A 139 -0.89 14.81 -0.02
N HIS A 140 -1.08 16.12 0.03
CA HIS A 140 -0.66 17.00 1.12
C HIS A 140 -1.84 17.76 1.72
N GLU A 141 -1.70 18.19 2.96
CA GLU A 141 -2.66 19.09 3.61
C GLU A 141 -2.17 20.53 3.45
N GLU A 142 -3.06 21.39 2.96
CA GLU A 142 -2.84 22.84 2.83
C GLU A 142 -4.06 23.55 3.43
N ASP A 143 -3.86 24.21 4.57
CA ASP A 143 -4.91 24.82 5.38
C ASP A 143 -6.07 23.85 5.67
N GLU A 144 -7.27 24.18 5.18
CA GLU A 144 -8.51 23.42 5.31
C GLU A 144 -8.76 22.47 4.12
N ARG A 145 -7.72 22.13 3.35
CA ARG A 145 -7.83 21.33 2.13
C ARG A 145 -6.81 20.18 2.07
N TYR A 146 -7.19 19.17 1.33
CA TYR A 146 -6.34 18.13 0.77
C TYR A 146 -6.01 18.51 -0.68
N VAL A 147 -4.73 18.48 -1.05
CA VAL A 147 -4.25 18.89 -2.39
C VAL A 147 -3.26 17.88 -2.99
N GLU A 148 -3.24 17.76 -4.32
CA GLU A 148 -2.25 16.99 -5.10
C GLU A 148 -2.17 15.47 -4.79
N GLY A 149 -3.29 14.86 -4.44
CA GLY A 149 -3.37 13.44 -4.07
C GLY A 149 -4.54 12.70 -4.67
N LEU A 150 -4.57 11.41 -4.39
CA LEU A 150 -5.68 10.50 -4.64
C LEU A 150 -6.06 9.83 -3.31
N GLY A 151 -7.22 9.21 -3.26
CA GLY A 151 -7.77 8.64 -2.04
C GLY A 151 -9.14 8.05 -2.29
N GLN A 152 -10.01 8.12 -1.28
CA GLN A 152 -11.26 7.36 -1.25
C GLN A 152 -12.25 7.73 -2.35
N LEU A 153 -12.20 8.96 -2.87
CA LEU A 153 -13.14 9.41 -3.89
C LEU A 153 -12.96 8.69 -5.24
N VAL A 154 -11.84 8.01 -5.43
CA VAL A 154 -11.49 7.34 -6.70
C VAL A 154 -11.01 5.90 -6.49
N ASP A 155 -11.16 5.36 -5.28
CA ASP A 155 -10.69 4.01 -4.94
C ASP A 155 -11.62 2.88 -5.43
N GLY A 156 -12.71 3.23 -6.10
CA GLY A 156 -13.72 2.29 -6.61
C GLY A 156 -14.57 1.62 -5.53
N GLN A 157 -14.37 1.95 -4.26
CA GLN A 157 -15.17 1.41 -3.15
C GLN A 157 -16.34 2.34 -2.84
N LYS A 158 -17.51 1.74 -2.59
CA LYS A 158 -18.72 2.48 -2.19
C LYS A 158 -19.00 2.25 -0.71
N GLY A 159 -19.44 3.30 -0.03
CA GLY A 159 -19.99 3.20 1.32
C GLY A 159 -21.27 2.39 1.38
N LYS A 160 -21.70 2.09 2.60
CA LYS A 160 -23.04 1.54 2.86
C LYS A 160 -24.05 2.68 2.82
N ASP A 161 -25.31 2.36 2.50
CA ASP A 161 -26.43 3.32 2.50
C ASP A 161 -26.53 4.14 3.80
N ASN A 162 -26.17 3.52 4.93
CA ASN A 162 -26.07 4.19 6.22
C ASN A 162 -24.61 4.43 6.59
N PHE A 163 -24.13 5.66 6.35
CA PHE A 163 -22.77 6.11 6.67
C PHE A 163 -22.41 5.99 8.15
N ARG A 164 -23.40 5.92 9.07
CA ARG A 164 -23.14 5.68 10.51
C ARG A 164 -22.76 4.24 10.84
N LEU A 165 -22.99 3.31 9.91
CA LEU A 165 -22.60 1.89 10.03
C LEU A 165 -21.25 1.60 9.36
N ASP A 166 -20.56 2.63 8.87
CA ASP A 166 -19.22 2.46 8.34
C ASP A 166 -18.23 2.21 9.50
N GLN A 167 -17.38 1.20 9.36
CA GLN A 167 -16.45 0.77 10.40
C GLN A 167 -15.16 1.61 10.41
N GLY A 168 -15.29 2.92 10.20
CA GLY A 168 -14.16 3.84 10.21
C GLY A 168 -13.22 3.70 9.02
N PHE A 169 -13.70 3.15 7.90
CA PHE A 169 -12.95 3.15 6.65
C PHE A 169 -13.18 4.41 5.84
N GLY A 170 -14.09 5.31 6.24
CA GLY A 170 -14.38 6.58 5.56
C GLY A 170 -15.17 6.42 4.26
N LYS A 171 -15.81 5.25 4.07
CA LYS A 171 -16.52 4.92 2.83
C LYS A 171 -17.89 5.58 2.86
N VAL A 172 -18.08 6.58 2.00
CA VAL A 172 -19.36 7.29 1.80
C VAL A 172 -20.15 6.64 0.67
#